data_AF-A0A1A8RQR2-F1
#
_entry.id   AF-A0A1A8RQR2-F1
#
_cell.length_a   1.000
_cell.length_b   1.000
_cell.length_c   1.000
_cell.angle_alpha   90.00
_cell.angle_beta   90.00
_cell.angle_gamma   90.00
#
_symmetry.space_group_name_H-M   'P 1'
#
loop_
_entity.id
_entity.type
_entity.pdbx_description
1 polymer ?
#
loop_
_entity_poly.entity_id
_entity_poly.type
_entity_poly.pdbx_seq_one_letter_code
_entity_poly.pdbx_strand_id
1 'polypeptide(L)' 'HALHLSSSTEEAANERKRGTQDYDSLCKIKPLYEELRVACKDNYHPSLNISIEERVVVTESAMDQKRDMTMEPTYWG' A
#
# COMPACT_ATOMS: atom_id res chain seq x y z
N HIS A 1 11.63 17.79 11.09
CA HIS A 1 11.86 16.96 9.88
C HIS A 1 10.62 16.12 9.63
N ALA A 2 10.12 16.07 8.40
CA ALA A 2 9.01 15.20 8.01
C ALA A 2 9.56 13.86 7.48
N LEU A 3 8.84 12.76 7.72
CA LEU A 3 9.19 11.45 7.20
C LEU A 3 8.66 11.33 5.76
N HIS A 4 9.56 11.14 4.79
CA HIS A 4 9.23 10.87 3.39
C HIS A 4 9.80 9.51 3.01
N LEU A 5 8.96 8.65 2.42
CA LEU A 5 9.31 7.28 2.02
C LEU A 5 9.54 7.13 0.50
N SER A 6 9.29 8.20 -0.26
CA SER A 6 9.53 8.23 -1.71
C SER A 6 10.13 9.57 -2.13
N SER A 7 10.64 9.64 -3.36
CA SER A 7 11.25 10.85 -3.90
C SER A 7 10.19 11.90 -4.24
N SER A 8 10.35 13.14 -3.77
CA SER A 8 9.44 14.24 -4.10
C SER A 8 9.32 14.50 -5.61
N THR A 9 10.36 14.18 -6.39
CA THR A 9 10.31 14.30 -7.86
C THR A 9 9.40 13.26 -8.48
N GLU A 10 9.43 12.02 -7.97
CA GLU A 10 8.58 10.92 -8.43
C GLU A 10 7.13 11.16 -8.02
N GLU A 11 6.90 11.62 -6.78
CA GLU A 11 5.56 12.01 -6.30
C GLU A 11 4.96 13.11 -7.18
N ALA A 12 5.74 14.14 -7.52
CA ALA A 12 5.28 15.22 -8.39
C ALA A 12 4.99 14.74 -9.82
N ALA A 13 5.77 13.79 -10.34
CA ALA A 13 5.53 13.19 -11.66
C ALA A 13 4.27 12.32 -11.66
N ASN A 14 4.02 11.55 -10.59
CA ASN A 14 2.82 10.74 -10.41
C ASN A 14 1.57 11.61 -10.26
N GLU A 15 1.64 12.69 -9.50
CA GLU A 15 0.51 13.60 -9.28
C GLU A 15 0.02 14.23 -10.59
N ARG A 16 0.92 14.53 -11.53
CA ARG A 16 0.56 15.01 -12.89
C ARG A 16 -0.28 14.00 -13.68
N LYS A 17 -0.25 12.72 -13.30
CA LYS A 17 -1.02 11.64 -13.93
C LYS A 17 -2.36 11.42 -13.26
N ARG A 18 -2.69 12.12 -12.16
CA ARG A 18 -3.95 11.93 -11.42
C ARG A 18 -5.15 11.97 -12.37
N GLY A 19 -6.05 10.99 -12.22
CA GLY A 19 -7.23 10.83 -13.08
C GLY A 19 -6.98 10.07 -14.38
N THR A 20 -5.74 9.67 -14.66
CA THR A 20 -5.39 8.75 -15.74
C THR A 20 -5.16 7.34 -15.19
N GLN A 21 -5.16 6.34 -16.08
CA GLN A 21 -4.83 4.96 -15.73
C GLN A 21 -3.38 4.80 -15.22
N ASP A 22 -2.48 5.73 -15.56
CA ASP A 22 -1.08 5.70 -15.14
C ASP A 22 -0.83 6.31 -13.75
N TYR A 23 -1.87 6.79 -13.07
CA TYR A 23 -1.75 7.29 -11.70
C TYR A 23 -1.61 6.13 -10.70
N ASP A 24 -0.53 6.15 -9.93
CA ASP A 24 -0.28 5.18 -8.86
C ASP A 24 -0.66 5.79 -7.51
N SER A 25 -1.77 5.33 -6.93
CA SER A 25 -2.23 5.79 -5.61
C SER A 25 -1.32 5.35 -4.45
N LEU A 26 -0.43 4.37 -4.67
CA LEU A 26 0.54 3.90 -3.68
C LEU A 26 1.94 4.52 -3.84
N CYS A 27 2.14 5.43 -4.81
CA CYS A 27 3.46 5.99 -5.15
C CYS A 27 4.28 6.43 -3.92
N LYS A 28 3.64 7.03 -2.91
CA LYS A 28 4.32 7.56 -1.71
C LYS A 28 4.92 6.49 -0.80
N ILE A 29 4.37 5.28 -0.80
CA ILE A 29 4.81 4.17 0.07
C ILE A 29 5.49 3.04 -0.72
N LYS A 30 5.37 3.07 -2.05
CA LYS A 30 5.78 2.00 -2.94
C LYS A 30 7.23 1.54 -2.75
N PRO A 31 8.24 2.44 -2.60
CA PRO A 31 9.62 2.01 -2.41
C PRO A 31 9.78 1.11 -1.18
N LEU A 32 9.23 1.54 -0.03
CA LEU A 32 9.27 0.77 1.21
C LEU A 32 8.50 -0.56 1.09
N TYR A 33 7.33 -0.55 0.47
CA TYR A 33 6.52 -1.75 0.27
C TYR A 33 7.26 -2.80 -0.58
N GLU A 34 7.92 -2.37 -1.65
CA GLU A 34 8.69 -3.25 -2.53
C GLU A 34 9.90 -3.84 -1.81
N GLU A 35 10.65 -3.02 -1.06
CA GLU A 35 11.78 -3.49 -0.24
C GLU A 35 11.35 -4.53 0.80
N LEU A 36 10.28 -4.25 1.56
CA LEU A 36 9.75 -5.19 2.55
C LEU A 36 9.30 -6.50 1.91
N ARG A 37 8.62 -6.43 0.76
CA ARG A 37 8.16 -7.60 0.03
C ARG A 37 9.32 -8.47 -0.45
N VAL A 38 10.40 -7.86 -0.94
CA VAL A 38 11.62 -8.57 -1.36
C VAL A 38 12.29 -9.20 -0.15
N ALA A 39 12.53 -8.42 0.91
CA ALA A 39 13.17 -8.92 2.13
C ALA A 39 12.40 -10.10 2.75
N CYS A 40 11.07 -10.04 2.83
CA CYS A 40 10.26 -11.14 3.34
C CYS A 40 10.40 -12.42 2.52
N LYS A 41 10.46 -12.32 1.19
CA LYS A 41 10.64 -13.47 0.30
C LYS A 41 12.02 -14.09 0.40
N ASP A 42 13.05 -13.24 0.52
CA ASP A 42 14.43 -13.72 0.58
C ASP A 42 14.74 -14.42 1.92
N ASN A 43 14.09 -13.99 3.00
CA ASN A 43 14.35 -14.49 4.35
C ASN A 43 13.38 -15.60 4.81
N TYR A 44 12.22 -15.75 4.18
CA TYR A 44 11.22 -16.75 4.58
C TYR A 44 10.72 -17.56 3.38
N HIS A 45 10.87 -18.88 3.48
CA HIS A 45 10.43 -19.84 2.48
C HIS A 45 9.33 -20.73 3.09
N PRO A 46 8.06 -20.59 2.66
CA PRO A 46 6.96 -21.38 3.21
C PRO A 46 7.10 -22.85 2.83
N SER A 47 6.48 -23.72 3.64
CA SER A 47 6.34 -25.15 3.35
C SER A 47 5.12 -25.40 2.44
N LEU A 48 4.63 -26.63 2.39
CA LEU A 48 3.58 -27.06 1.45
C LEU A 48 2.21 -26.38 1.66
N ASN A 49 1.91 -25.94 2.88
CA ASN A 49 0.57 -25.45 3.23
C ASN A 49 0.60 -23.92 3.36
N ILE A 50 0.04 -23.24 2.36
CA ILE A 50 -0.04 -21.78 2.29
C ILE A 50 -1.51 -21.37 2.33
N SER A 51 -1.87 -20.46 3.24
CA SER A 51 -3.15 -19.76 3.23
C SER A 51 -2.97 -18.33 2.71
N ILE A 52 -3.99 -17.82 2.02
CA ILE A 52 -4.01 -16.46 1.49
C ILE A 52 -5.30 -15.83 2.00
N GLU A 53 -5.17 -14.76 2.77
CA GLU A 53 -6.29 -14.04 3.36
C GLU A 53 -6.17 -12.56 3.01
N GLU A 54 -7.30 -11.86 2.91
CA GLU A 54 -7.33 -10.40 2.85
C GLU A 54 -7.23 -9.85 4.28
N ARG A 55 -6.38 -8.85 4.47
CA ARG A 55 -6.32 -8.09 5.72
C ARG A 55 -6.49 -6.63 5.42
N VAL A 56 -7.38 -5.99 6.17
CA VAL A 56 -7.61 -4.56 6.06
C VAL A 56 -7.04 -3.84 7.28
N VAL A 57 -6.49 -2.66 7.02
CA VAL A 57 -5.85 -1.80 8.01
C VAL A 57 -6.74 -0.60 8.24
N VAL A 58 -7.18 -0.40 9.49
CA VAL A 58 -8.11 0.68 9.81
C VAL A 58 -7.49 2.04 9.52
N THR A 59 -8.22 2.86 8.76
CA THR A 59 -7.86 4.25 8.52
C THR A 59 -9.08 5.17 8.60
N GLU A 60 -8.98 6.20 9.43
CA GLU A 60 -9.98 7.26 9.48
C GLU A 60 -9.76 8.31 8.38
N SER A 61 -8.53 8.41 7.86
CA SER A 61 -8.15 9.39 6.84
C SER A 61 -8.83 9.10 5.50
N ALA A 62 -9.18 10.14 4.76
CA ALA A 62 -9.65 10.00 3.40
C ALA A 62 -8.49 9.53 2.50
N MET A 63 -8.62 8.32 1.93
CA MET A 63 -7.66 7.74 1.01
C MET A 63 -8.40 7.21 -0.22
N ASP A 64 -7.76 7.27 -1.38
CA ASP A 64 -8.31 6.78 -2.65
C ASP A 64 -8.73 5.29 -2.57
N GLN A 65 -8.16 4.53 -1.64
CA GLN A 65 -8.35 3.09 -1.47
C GLN A 65 -9.26 2.70 -0.30
N LYS A 66 -9.77 3.67 0.46
CA LYS A 66 -10.62 3.40 1.64
C LYS A 66 -11.91 2.71 1.20
N ARG A 67 -12.22 1.58 1.80
CA ARG A 67 -13.45 0.80 1.65
C ARG A 67 -14.27 0.87 2.94
N ASP A 68 -15.58 0.86 2.76
CA ASP A 68 -16.51 0.53 3.83
C ASP A 68 -16.48 -0.99 4.02
N MET A 69 -16.21 -1.43 5.24
CA MET A 69 -16.15 -2.85 5.57
C MET A 69 -17.12 -3.21 6.70
N THR A 70 -18.36 -2.73 6.60
CA THR A 70 -19.43 -2.98 7.57
C THR A 70 -19.66 -4.47 7.92
N MET A 71 -19.17 -5.45 7.14
CA MET A 71 -19.29 -6.89 7.42
C MET A 71 -18.09 -7.53 8.16
N GLU A 72 -17.00 -6.80 8.35
CA GLU A 72 -15.77 -7.26 8.99
C GLU A 72 -15.64 -6.65 10.40
N PRO A 73 -14.76 -7.18 11.29
CA PRO A 73 -14.55 -6.60 12.63
C PRO A 73 -14.04 -5.13 12.62
N THR A 74 -13.64 -4.62 11.47
CA THR A 74 -13.12 -3.27 11.25
C THR A 74 -14.03 -2.48 10.32
N TYR A 75 -14.61 -1.38 10.81
CA TYR A 75 -15.66 -0.60 10.12
C TYR A 75 -15.16 0.20 8.90
N TRP A 76 -13.92 0.71 8.94
CA TRP A 76 -13.29 1.46 7.85
C TRP A 76 -11.85 0.99 7.65
N GLY A 77 -11.39 0.86 6.40
CA GLY A 77 -9.98 0.62 6.09
C GLY A 77 -9.66 0.65 4.61
#